data_AF-A0A6L2PEI8-F1
#
_entry.id   AF-A0A6L2PEI8-F1
#
_cell.length_a   1.000
_cell.length_b   1.000
_cell.length_c   1.000
_cell.angle_alpha   90.00
_cell.angle_beta   90.00
_cell.angle_gamma   90.00
#
_symmetry.space_group_name_H-M   'P 1'
#
loop_
_entity.id
_entity.type
_entity.pdbx_description
1 polymer ?
#
loop_
_entity_poly.entity_id
_entity_poly.type
_entity_poly.pdbx_seq_one_letter_code
_entity_poly.pdbx_strand_id
1 'polypeptide(L)'
;VLDHMVSAMKEDEVFKAVYAQLCFQGSSYEKLRVGSPDEFDINLELRLPVNYAELKVEASQTIPGFARIKLGAVTGKKGEQVQKTVEDWIDVSRYLLRGKILNWLQSRVDKVLPKIRFEFLQEIKRARNGPAITLKIKVTDGRELCVDLVPCLVFDGENLPARILKRLDGLPYEIAQYLTWSVVPKGPKEIADCKQCVDDENGSCEREWRMSFYEYEKSLMNGLDGMKPTIKLLKVIRDRWGRTNVSSYYIKTVFLWEIYEKGNEFWRKKDRGYLFIYVSSDSFSLLY
;
A
#
# COMPACT_ATOMS: atom_id res chain seq x y z
N VAL A 1 -0.77 15.78 -14.52
CA VAL A 1 -1.77 16.00 -13.44
C VAL A 1 -1.15 15.81 -12.06
N LEU A 2 -0.70 14.61 -11.69
CA LEU A 2 -0.24 14.32 -10.33
C LEU A 2 0.99 15.13 -9.90
N ASP A 3 1.98 15.34 -10.78
CA ASP A 3 3.15 16.14 -10.43
C ASP A 3 2.79 17.60 -10.10
N HIS A 4 1.83 18.18 -10.84
CA HIS A 4 1.34 19.53 -10.55
C HIS A 4 0.57 19.56 -9.23
N MET A 5 -0.21 18.52 -8.93
CA MET A 5 -0.90 18.37 -7.66
C MET A 5 0.10 18.27 -6.50
N VAL A 6 1.13 17.42 -6.61
CA VAL A 6 2.20 17.31 -5.60
C VAL A 6 2.94 18.62 -5.45
N SER A 7 3.26 19.31 -6.54
CA SER A 7 3.92 20.62 -6.50
C SER A 7 3.08 21.64 -5.73
N ALA A 8 1.77 21.71 -5.98
CA ALA A 8 0.87 22.58 -5.25
C ALA A 8 0.72 22.17 -3.77
N MET A 9 0.76 20.87 -3.46
CA MET A 9 0.72 20.39 -2.07
C MET A 9 2.00 20.73 -1.31
N LYS A 10 3.16 20.80 -1.99
CA LYS A 10 4.46 21.20 -1.40
C LYS A 10 4.54 22.68 -1.00
N GLU A 11 3.53 23.50 -1.32
CA GLU A 11 3.34 24.83 -0.72
C GLU A 11 3.05 24.75 0.80
N ASP A 12 2.51 23.62 1.27
CA ASP A 12 2.29 23.34 2.70
C ASP A 12 3.57 22.79 3.34
N GLU A 13 4.06 23.45 4.39
CA GLU A 13 5.33 23.10 5.05
C GLU A 13 5.31 21.69 5.63
N VAL A 14 4.18 21.25 6.18
CA VAL A 14 4.04 19.90 6.74
C VAL A 14 4.11 18.87 5.63
N PHE A 15 3.33 19.05 4.55
CA PHE A 15 3.37 18.13 3.41
C PHE A 15 4.77 18.07 2.79
N LYS A 16 5.42 19.22 2.59
CA LYS A 16 6.80 19.30 2.10
C LYS A 16 7.79 18.57 3.02
N ALA A 17 7.59 18.63 4.33
CA ALA A 17 8.46 17.98 5.31
C ALA A 17 8.34 16.46 5.33
N VAL A 18 7.15 15.92 5.03
CA VAL A 18 6.85 14.48 5.12
C VAL A 18 6.79 13.76 3.78
N TYR A 19 6.55 14.47 2.67
CA TYR A 19 6.48 13.86 1.34
C TYR A 19 7.84 13.26 0.95
N ALA A 20 7.84 11.99 0.56
CA ALA A 20 9.00 11.32 -0.03
C ALA A 20 8.87 11.29 -1.56
N GLN A 21 7.91 10.52 -2.08
CA GLN A 21 7.74 10.32 -3.53
C GLN A 21 6.35 9.79 -3.90
N LEU A 22 6.03 9.81 -5.19
CA LEU A 22 4.96 8.98 -5.76
C LEU A 22 5.56 7.67 -6.22
N CYS A 23 5.05 6.55 -5.72
CA CYS A 23 5.43 5.22 -6.20
C CYS A 23 4.26 4.64 -7.01
N PHE A 24 4.50 4.35 -8.29
CA PHE A 24 3.49 3.84 -9.20
C PHE A 24 3.39 2.32 -9.07
N GLN A 25 2.25 1.83 -8.58
CA GLN A 25 2.10 0.45 -8.11
C GLN A 25 0.87 -0.25 -8.70
N GLY A 26 0.64 -1.48 -8.28
CA GLY A 26 -0.56 -2.22 -8.66
C GLY A 26 -0.53 -2.74 -10.09
N SER A 27 -1.67 -3.29 -10.50
CA SER A 27 -1.71 -4.19 -11.65
C SER A 27 -1.41 -3.50 -12.99
N SER A 28 -1.69 -2.20 -13.11
CA SER A 28 -1.42 -1.41 -14.32
C SER A 28 0.10 -1.28 -14.55
N TYR A 29 0.89 -1.01 -13.51
CA TYR A 29 2.34 -0.83 -13.62
C TYR A 29 3.12 -2.15 -13.54
N GLU A 30 2.60 -3.17 -12.85
CA GLU A 30 3.19 -4.51 -12.83
C GLU A 30 2.93 -5.31 -14.12
N LYS A 31 2.20 -4.72 -15.08
CA LYS A 31 1.69 -5.37 -16.29
C LYS A 31 0.89 -6.62 -15.93
N LEU A 32 0.00 -6.53 -14.93
CA LEU A 32 -0.93 -7.56 -14.46
C LEU A 32 -2.41 -7.17 -14.62
N ARG A 33 -2.71 -5.95 -15.10
CA ARG A 33 -4.08 -5.48 -15.36
C ARG A 33 -4.72 -6.34 -16.45
N VAL A 34 -6.01 -6.60 -16.25
CA VAL A 34 -6.91 -7.27 -17.19
C VAL A 34 -8.06 -6.30 -17.42
N GLY A 35 -8.44 -6.05 -18.67
CA GLY A 35 -9.45 -5.04 -19.03
C GLY A 35 -8.86 -3.67 -19.33
N SER A 36 -9.69 -2.64 -19.22
CA SER A 36 -9.35 -1.26 -19.59
C SER A 36 -8.27 -0.65 -18.68
N PRO A 37 -7.40 0.23 -19.22
CA PRO A 37 -6.38 0.97 -18.47
C PRO A 37 -6.97 2.26 -17.87
N ASP A 38 -8.08 2.11 -17.14
CA ASP A 38 -8.86 3.20 -16.56
C ASP A 38 -8.63 3.40 -15.05
N GLU A 39 -7.85 2.52 -14.42
CA GLU A 39 -7.56 2.55 -12.98
C GLU A 39 -6.06 2.46 -12.71
N PHE A 40 -5.58 3.33 -11.82
CA PHE A 40 -4.17 3.45 -11.46
C PHE A 40 -4.00 3.50 -9.95
N ASP A 41 -3.30 2.51 -9.39
CA ASP A 41 -2.89 2.50 -7.99
C ASP A 41 -1.57 3.25 -7.83
N ILE A 42 -1.53 4.26 -6.97
CA ILE A 42 -0.32 5.05 -6.73
C ILE A 42 -0.16 5.25 -5.23
N ASN A 43 0.99 4.82 -4.71
CA ASN A 43 1.34 5.10 -3.34
C ASN A 43 1.90 6.52 -3.25
N LEU A 44 1.32 7.30 -2.34
CA LEU A 44 1.87 8.57 -1.90
C LEU A 44 2.73 8.29 -0.67
N GLU A 45 4.02 8.12 -0.89
CA GLU A 45 4.97 7.76 0.15
C GLU A 45 5.33 8.96 1.02
N LEU A 46 5.20 8.76 2.33
CA LEU A 46 5.47 9.75 3.37
C LEU A 46 6.51 9.17 4.34
N ARG A 47 7.48 10.00 4.73
CA ARG A 47 8.43 9.71 5.81
C ARG A 47 8.21 10.68 6.96
N LEU A 48 7.98 10.16 8.16
CA LEU A 48 7.74 10.97 9.34
C LEU A 48 9.03 11.72 9.72
N PRO A 49 8.96 13.01 10.08
CA PRO A 49 10.13 13.79 10.43
C PRO A 49 10.48 13.58 11.91
N VAL A 50 10.81 12.33 12.27
CA VAL A 50 11.05 11.89 13.65
C VAL A 50 12.35 11.11 13.77
N ASN A 51 12.81 10.88 15.00
CA ASN A 51 13.92 9.96 15.25
C ASN A 51 13.45 8.51 15.11
N TYR A 52 13.82 7.86 13.99
CA TYR A 52 13.45 6.47 13.71
C TYR A 52 14.08 5.46 14.69
N ALA A 53 15.16 5.83 15.40
CA ALA A 53 15.75 4.98 16.44
C ALA A 53 14.88 4.88 17.71
N GLU A 54 14.00 5.86 17.93
CA GLU A 54 13.05 5.86 19.05
C GLU A 54 11.66 5.33 18.64
N LEU A 55 11.45 5.11 17.34
CA LEU A 55 10.19 4.60 16.80
C LEU A 55 10.06 3.11 17.14
N LYS A 56 8.88 2.73 17.63
CA LYS A 56 8.55 1.32 17.90
C LYS A 56 7.38 0.88 17.05
N VAL A 57 7.55 -0.28 16.39
CA VAL A 57 6.49 -0.94 15.64
C VAL A 57 6.04 -2.18 16.40
N GLU A 58 4.78 -2.18 16.81
CA GLU A 58 4.19 -3.25 17.61
C GLU A 58 3.21 -4.06 16.75
N ALA A 59 3.54 -5.32 16.47
CA ALA A 59 2.71 -6.22 15.65
C ALA A 59 2.34 -7.55 16.36
N SER A 60 2.75 -7.75 17.61
CA SER A 60 2.52 -8.98 18.36
C SER A 60 1.13 -9.02 19.02
N GLN A 61 0.60 -7.85 19.39
CA GLN A 61 -0.70 -7.69 20.05
C GLN A 61 -1.78 -7.14 19.11
N THR A 62 -1.55 -7.24 17.79
CA THR A 62 -2.47 -6.80 16.74
C THR A 62 -2.97 -8.01 15.95
N ILE A 63 -4.03 -7.80 15.17
CA ILE A 63 -4.46 -8.78 14.17
C ILE A 63 -3.32 -8.99 13.15
N PRO A 64 -3.04 -10.24 12.70
CA PRO A 64 -2.03 -10.49 11.67
C PRO A 64 -2.22 -9.60 10.44
N GLY A 65 -1.13 -8.97 10.01
CA GLY A 65 -1.14 -7.99 8.91
C GLY A 65 -1.33 -6.55 9.35
N PHE A 66 -1.57 -6.29 10.64
CA PHE A 66 -1.64 -4.94 11.21
C PHE A 66 -0.50 -4.68 12.20
N ALA A 67 -0.15 -3.41 12.40
CA ALA A 67 0.81 -2.95 13.39
C ALA A 67 0.39 -1.61 14.00
N ARG A 68 0.84 -1.33 15.21
CA ARG A 68 0.76 -0.01 15.85
C ARG A 68 2.11 0.68 15.76
N ILE A 69 2.11 1.98 15.53
CA ILE A 69 3.33 2.79 15.43
C ILE A 69 3.37 3.72 16.63
N LYS A 70 4.38 3.55 17.48
CA LYS A 70 4.62 4.40 18.64
C LYS A 70 5.82 5.30 18.36
N LEU A 71 5.61 6.61 18.50
CA LEU A 71 6.66 7.59 18.24
C LEU A 71 7.40 7.94 19.53
N GLY A 72 8.70 8.17 19.40
CA GLY A 72 9.51 8.82 20.42
C GLY A 72 9.20 10.32 20.53
N ALA A 73 10.18 11.09 20.99
CA ALA A 73 10.04 12.54 20.94
C ALA A 73 10.00 13.01 19.47
N VAL A 74 9.05 13.88 19.13
CA VAL A 74 9.04 14.54 17.81
C VAL A 74 10.18 15.57 17.81
N THR A 75 11.37 15.08 17.52
CA THR A 75 12.59 15.89 17.46
C THR A 75 12.82 16.28 16.00
N GLY A 76 12.85 17.57 15.71
CA GLY A 76 13.06 18.01 14.34
C GLY A 76 13.36 19.49 14.18
N LYS A 77 14.48 19.81 13.53
CA LYS A 77 14.86 21.14 13.06
C LYS A 77 13.91 21.73 11.99
N LYS A 78 12.74 21.11 11.73
CA LYS A 78 11.85 21.38 10.59
C LYS A 78 10.74 22.41 10.88
N GLY A 79 10.88 23.21 11.94
CA GLY A 79 9.94 24.29 12.28
C GLY A 79 8.80 23.85 13.20
N GLU A 80 8.27 24.82 13.96
CA GLU A 80 7.26 24.62 15.00
C GLU A 80 5.95 24.03 14.46
N GLN A 81 5.51 24.46 13.27
CA GLN A 81 4.27 23.97 12.65
C GLN A 81 4.32 22.48 12.31
N VAL A 82 5.46 21.99 11.81
CA VAL A 82 5.65 20.57 11.50
C VAL A 82 5.60 19.74 12.77
N GLN A 83 6.31 20.16 13.81
CA GLN A 83 6.30 19.46 15.10
C GLN A 83 4.89 19.40 15.68
N LYS A 84 4.20 20.54 15.75
CA LYS A 84 2.84 20.63 16.27
C LYS A 84 1.87 19.70 15.52
N THR A 85 1.95 19.70 14.18
CA THR A 85 1.05 18.87 13.36
C THR A 85 1.33 17.38 13.54
N VAL A 86 2.59 16.98 13.68
CA VAL A 86 2.96 15.56 13.94
C VAL A 86 2.55 15.14 15.34
N GLU A 87 2.68 16.01 16.36
CA GLU A 87 2.16 15.75 17.71
C GLU A 87 0.63 15.65 17.72
N ASP A 88 -0.09 16.40 16.87
CA ASP A 88 -1.55 16.29 16.71
C ASP A 88 -2.00 14.96 16.05
N TRP A 89 -1.07 14.21 15.46
CA TRP A 89 -1.33 12.89 14.86
C TRP A 89 -1.15 11.74 15.84
N ILE A 90 -0.64 11.97 17.04
CA ILE A 90 -0.45 10.93 18.05
C ILE A 90 -1.43 11.09 19.21
N ASP A 91 -1.75 9.98 19.88
CA ASP A 91 -2.52 10.02 21.12
C ASP A 91 -1.65 10.25 22.36
N VAL A 92 -2.30 10.29 23.53
CA VAL A 92 -1.63 10.43 24.85
C VAL A 92 -0.62 9.32 25.15
N SER A 93 -0.77 8.16 24.53
CA SER A 93 0.16 7.01 24.63
C SER A 93 1.25 7.04 23.55
N ARG A 94 1.29 8.11 22.74
CA ARG A 94 2.19 8.37 21.60
C ARG A 94 2.03 7.41 20.43
N TYR A 95 0.86 6.78 20.29
CA TYR A 95 0.54 5.99 19.10
C TYR A 95 0.01 6.87 17.98
N LEU A 96 0.47 6.59 16.76
CA LEU A 96 0.05 7.29 15.56
C LEU A 96 -1.38 6.93 15.17
N LEU A 97 -2.22 7.95 15.04
CA LEU A 97 -3.63 7.83 14.70
C LEU A 97 -3.85 7.93 13.20
N ARG A 98 -4.39 6.86 12.62
CA ARG A 98 -4.59 6.70 11.19
C ARG A 98 -5.44 7.79 10.54
N GLY A 99 -6.62 8.04 11.10
CA GLY A 99 -7.60 8.99 10.62
C GLY A 99 -7.12 10.43 10.73
N LYS A 100 -6.28 10.77 11.72
CA LYS A 100 -5.66 12.11 11.80
C LYS A 100 -4.84 12.43 10.55
N ILE A 101 -3.96 11.50 10.16
CA ILE A 101 -3.11 11.65 8.96
C ILE A 101 -3.96 11.61 7.69
N LEU A 102 -4.90 10.65 7.60
CA LEU A 102 -5.77 10.53 6.43
C LEU A 102 -6.63 11.78 6.22
N ASN A 103 -7.24 12.32 7.27
CA ASN A 103 -8.06 13.53 7.21
C ASN A 103 -7.25 14.77 6.86
N TRP A 104 -6.04 14.90 7.44
CA TRP A 104 -5.12 15.98 7.09
C TRP A 104 -4.76 15.93 5.60
N LEU A 105 -4.36 14.76 5.10
CA LEU A 105 -3.94 14.60 3.71
C LEU A 105 -5.11 14.82 2.74
N GLN A 106 -6.29 14.31 3.04
CA GLN A 106 -7.52 14.60 2.28
C GLN A 106 -7.77 16.11 2.21
N SER A 107 -7.63 16.81 3.34
CA SER A 107 -7.80 18.26 3.40
C SER A 107 -6.74 19.01 2.59
N ARG A 108 -5.53 18.45 2.40
CA ARG A 108 -4.52 19.00 1.49
C ARG A 108 -4.90 18.76 0.03
N VAL A 109 -5.33 17.56 -0.33
CA VAL A 109 -5.80 17.24 -1.69
C VAL A 109 -6.98 18.14 -2.07
N ASP A 110 -8.00 18.24 -1.21
CA ASP A 110 -9.19 19.08 -1.46
C ASP A 110 -8.83 20.56 -1.66
N LYS A 111 -7.81 21.06 -0.94
CA LYS A 111 -7.33 22.45 -1.10
C LYS A 111 -6.63 22.70 -2.44
N VAL A 112 -5.93 21.70 -2.99
CA VAL A 112 -5.15 21.87 -4.23
C VAL A 112 -5.93 21.53 -5.49
N LEU A 113 -6.91 20.62 -5.42
CA LEU A 113 -7.65 20.14 -6.59
C LEU A 113 -8.26 21.28 -7.44
N PRO A 114 -8.88 22.34 -6.88
CA PRO A 114 -9.42 23.45 -7.68
C PRO A 114 -8.37 24.23 -8.47
N LYS A 115 -7.09 24.15 -8.08
CA LYS A 115 -5.97 24.82 -8.77
C LYS A 115 -5.47 24.00 -9.97
N ILE A 116 -5.87 22.74 -10.11
CA ILE A 116 -5.38 21.86 -11.17
C ILE A 116 -6.18 22.08 -12.44
N ARG A 117 -5.54 22.68 -13.46
CA ARG A 117 -6.15 23.00 -14.75
C ARG A 117 -5.24 22.57 -15.89
N PHE A 118 -5.81 21.88 -16.87
CA PHE A 118 -5.16 21.50 -18.13
C PHE A 118 -6.21 21.55 -19.25
N GLU A 119 -5.81 21.84 -20.47
CA GLU A 119 -6.72 21.91 -21.63
C GLU A 119 -7.46 20.59 -21.89
N PHE A 120 -6.79 19.45 -21.67
CA PHE A 120 -7.38 18.11 -21.83
C PHE A 120 -8.26 17.69 -20.64
N LEU A 121 -8.25 18.44 -19.54
CA LEU A 121 -8.93 18.09 -18.31
C LEU A 121 -10.33 18.73 -18.29
N GLN A 122 -11.36 17.91 -18.40
CA GLN A 122 -12.75 18.36 -18.26
C GLN A 122 -13.12 18.51 -16.78
N GLU A 123 -12.81 17.51 -15.97
CA GLU A 123 -13.16 17.51 -14.54
C GLU A 123 -12.17 16.66 -13.74
N ILE A 124 -11.85 17.12 -12.53
CA ILE A 124 -11.16 16.32 -11.52
C ILE A 124 -11.88 16.44 -10.18
N LYS A 125 -12.24 15.30 -9.59
CA LYS A 125 -12.92 15.23 -8.29
C LYS A 125 -12.30 14.15 -7.43
N ARG A 126 -12.26 14.39 -6.13
CA ARG A 126 -11.97 13.33 -5.16
C ARG A 126 -13.22 12.49 -4.89
N ALA A 127 -13.07 11.18 -4.86
CA ALA A 127 -14.04 10.22 -4.35
C ALA A 127 -13.48 9.52 -3.09
N ARG A 128 -14.36 8.95 -2.27
CA ARG A 128 -13.95 8.15 -1.10
C ARG A 128 -14.12 6.67 -1.41
N ASN A 129 -13.02 5.91 -1.43
CA ASN A 129 -13.03 4.45 -1.54
C ASN A 129 -11.93 3.84 -0.65
N GLY A 130 -12.31 3.31 0.52
CA GLY A 130 -11.37 2.62 1.41
C GLY A 130 -10.20 3.50 1.90
N PRO A 131 -8.96 2.97 1.98
CA PRO A 131 -7.80 3.73 2.47
C PRO A 131 -7.24 4.73 1.44
N ALA A 132 -7.70 4.68 0.18
CA ALA A 132 -7.20 5.51 -0.90
C ALA A 132 -7.92 6.85 -0.96
N ILE A 133 -7.19 7.88 -1.38
CA ILE A 133 -7.73 9.14 -1.85
C ILE A 133 -7.93 9.00 -3.36
N THR A 134 -9.10 8.48 -3.77
CA THR A 134 -9.40 8.25 -5.19
C THR A 134 -9.65 9.57 -5.90
N LEU A 135 -8.98 9.81 -7.02
CA LEU A 135 -9.26 10.90 -7.96
C LEU A 135 -10.01 10.34 -9.17
N LYS A 136 -11.19 10.88 -9.43
CA LYS A 136 -11.92 10.66 -10.68
C LYS A 136 -11.58 11.80 -11.64
N ILE A 137 -10.96 11.45 -12.75
CA ILE A 137 -10.46 12.37 -13.77
C ILE A 137 -11.25 12.13 -15.04
N LYS A 138 -12.02 13.13 -15.47
CA LYS A 138 -12.69 13.12 -16.76
C LYS A 138 -11.91 14.00 -17.73
N VAL A 139 -11.56 13.44 -18.88
CA VAL A 139 -10.85 14.17 -19.94
C VAL A 139 -11.80 14.59 -21.05
N THR A 140 -11.38 15.56 -21.85
CA THR A 140 -12.22 16.21 -22.88
C THR A 140 -12.75 15.27 -23.96
N ASP A 141 -12.09 14.14 -24.20
CA ASP A 141 -12.58 13.10 -25.13
C ASP A 141 -13.61 12.13 -24.51
N GLY A 142 -14.05 12.39 -23.29
CA GLY A 142 -15.09 11.63 -22.60
C GLY A 142 -14.59 10.43 -21.80
N ARG A 143 -13.30 10.08 -21.87
CA ARG A 143 -12.73 9.02 -21.02
C ARG A 143 -12.72 9.43 -19.56
N GLU A 144 -12.92 8.44 -18.69
CA GLU A 144 -12.81 8.57 -17.24
C GLU A 144 -11.66 7.70 -16.73
N LEU A 145 -10.83 8.28 -15.86
CA LEU A 145 -9.71 7.62 -15.22
C LEU A 145 -9.91 7.71 -13.70
N CYS A 146 -9.66 6.62 -13.00
CA CYS A 146 -9.61 6.54 -11.55
C CYS A 146 -8.16 6.41 -11.10
N VAL A 147 -7.71 7.28 -10.22
CA VAL A 147 -6.38 7.21 -9.62
C VAL A 147 -6.52 7.05 -8.12
N ASP A 148 -6.15 5.90 -7.59
CA ASP A 148 -6.17 5.61 -6.16
C ASP A 148 -4.85 6.04 -5.53
N LEU A 149 -4.85 7.22 -4.91
CA LEU A 149 -3.70 7.73 -4.15
C LEU A 149 -3.74 7.14 -2.74
N VAL A 150 -2.97 6.08 -2.50
CA VAL A 150 -2.89 5.41 -1.20
C VAL A 150 -1.79 6.08 -0.36
N PRO A 151 -2.12 6.69 0.79
CA PRO A 151 -1.09 7.23 1.67
C PRO A 151 -0.29 6.08 2.29
N CYS A 152 1.03 6.15 2.24
CA CYS A 152 1.91 5.11 2.77
C CYS A 152 2.96 5.73 3.67
N LEU A 153 3.02 5.32 4.94
CA LEU A 153 4.14 5.68 5.82
C LEU A 153 5.25 4.68 5.59
N VAL A 154 6.42 5.15 5.13
CA VAL A 154 7.55 4.30 4.74
C VAL A 154 8.57 4.22 5.86
N PHE A 155 9.06 3.00 6.08
CA PHE A 155 10.06 2.64 7.08
C PHE A 155 11.17 1.80 6.45
N ASP A 156 12.36 1.90 7.02
CA ASP A 156 13.49 1.09 6.62
C ASP A 156 13.39 -0.32 7.25
N GLY A 157 14.13 -1.29 6.70
CA GLY A 157 14.08 -2.69 7.12
C GLY A 157 14.39 -2.90 8.61
N GLU A 158 15.19 -2.02 9.21
CA GLU A 158 15.54 -2.03 10.64
C GLU A 158 14.33 -1.88 11.56
N ASN A 159 13.26 -1.21 11.10
CA ASN A 159 12.04 -1.01 11.87
C ASN A 159 11.01 -2.14 11.67
N LEU A 160 11.35 -3.20 10.91
CA LEU A 160 10.45 -4.33 10.72
C LEU A 160 10.15 -5.04 12.05
N PRO A 161 8.90 -5.50 12.26
CA PRO A 161 8.60 -6.35 13.41
C PRO A 161 9.46 -7.61 13.43
N ALA A 162 10.05 -7.94 14.58
CA ALA A 162 10.97 -9.08 14.73
C ALA A 162 10.39 -10.42 14.24
N ARG A 163 9.08 -10.65 14.39
CA ARG A 163 8.40 -11.84 13.88
C ARG A 163 8.41 -11.93 12.36
N ILE A 164 8.35 -10.79 11.68
CA ILE A 164 8.38 -10.71 10.21
C ILE A 164 9.81 -10.89 9.73
N LEU A 165 10.80 -10.25 10.38
CA LEU A 165 12.22 -10.44 10.06
C LEU A 165 12.61 -11.91 10.02
N LYS A 166 12.19 -12.71 11.02
CA LYS A 166 12.43 -14.16 11.05
C LYS A 166 11.80 -14.94 9.88
N ARG A 167 10.75 -14.40 9.25
CA ARG A 167 10.14 -15.02 8.05
C ARG A 167 10.80 -14.58 6.75
N LEU A 168 11.69 -13.59 6.81
CA LEU A 168 12.53 -13.19 5.68
C LEU A 168 13.83 -13.99 5.64
N ASP A 169 14.10 -14.85 6.63
CA ASP A 169 15.21 -15.81 6.61
C ASP A 169 15.04 -16.75 5.41
N GLY A 170 15.82 -16.50 4.34
CA GLY A 170 15.74 -17.22 3.07
C GLY A 170 15.48 -16.34 1.84
N LEU A 171 15.14 -15.06 2.04
CA LEU A 171 15.15 -14.10 0.93
C LEU A 171 16.60 -13.76 0.51
N PRO A 172 16.84 -13.51 -0.79
CA PRO A 172 18.12 -12.96 -1.23
C PRO A 172 18.51 -11.73 -0.40
N TYR A 173 19.77 -11.66 0.02
CA TYR A 173 20.29 -10.61 0.90
C TYR A 173 20.01 -9.21 0.35
N GLU A 174 20.05 -9.05 -0.97
CA GLU A 174 19.75 -7.82 -1.70
C GLU A 174 18.30 -7.36 -1.53
N ILE A 175 17.35 -8.28 -1.36
CA ILE A 175 15.93 -7.99 -1.12
C ILE A 175 15.71 -7.63 0.36
N ALA A 176 16.40 -8.30 1.28
CA ALA A 176 16.17 -8.10 2.71
C ALA A 176 16.71 -6.77 3.25
N GLN A 177 17.88 -6.32 2.77
CA GLN A 177 18.59 -5.19 3.38
C GLN A 177 18.30 -3.82 2.73
N TYR A 178 17.92 -3.78 1.46
CA TYR A 178 17.79 -2.52 0.70
C TYR A 178 16.35 -2.09 0.48
N LEU A 179 15.38 -2.92 0.85
CA LEU A 179 13.97 -2.60 0.66
C LEU A 179 13.37 -1.94 1.89
N THR A 180 12.53 -0.96 1.62
CA THR A 180 11.63 -0.36 2.59
C THR A 180 10.33 -1.13 2.65
N TRP A 181 9.64 -1.03 3.78
CA TRP A 181 8.26 -1.47 3.91
C TRP A 181 7.40 -0.27 4.31
N SER A 182 6.08 -0.44 4.25
CA SER A 182 5.18 0.65 4.62
C SER A 182 3.97 0.17 5.40
N VAL A 183 3.27 1.12 6.01
CA VAL A 183 1.90 0.90 6.44
C VAL A 183 0.95 1.83 5.69
N VAL A 184 -0.28 1.35 5.49
CA VAL A 184 -1.36 2.10 4.85
C VAL A 184 -2.48 2.38 5.84
N PRO A 185 -3.24 3.48 5.66
CA PRO A 185 -4.30 3.87 6.57
C PRO A 185 -5.55 3.01 6.36
N LYS A 186 -5.44 1.73 6.71
CA LYS A 186 -6.55 0.78 6.78
C LYS A 186 -6.52 0.11 8.14
N GLY A 187 -7.62 0.24 8.89
CA GLY A 187 -7.82 -0.52 10.12
C GLY A 187 -8.37 -1.92 9.85
N PRO A 188 -8.39 -2.78 10.87
CA PRO A 188 -9.24 -3.96 10.84
C PRO A 188 -10.67 -3.46 10.60
N LYS A 189 -11.30 -3.89 9.51
CA LYS A 189 -12.74 -3.65 9.34
C LYS A 189 -13.42 -4.39 10.48
N GLU A 190 -14.29 -3.71 11.22
CA GLU A 190 -15.37 -4.28 12.05
C GLU A 190 -15.40 -5.80 12.04
N ILE A 191 -14.52 -6.43 12.82
CA ILE A 191 -14.82 -7.77 13.29
C ILE A 191 -15.68 -7.45 14.51
N ALA A 192 -16.98 -7.26 14.29
CA ALA A 192 -17.95 -7.01 15.36
C ALA A 192 -17.89 -8.08 16.48
N ASP A 193 -17.23 -9.22 16.22
CA ASP A 193 -17.01 -10.31 17.17
C ASP A 193 -15.54 -10.57 17.53
N CYS A 194 -14.59 -9.72 17.14
CA CYS A 194 -13.19 -9.91 17.55
C CYS A 194 -13.04 -9.44 18.99
N LYS A 195 -13.19 -10.37 19.92
CA LYS A 195 -12.83 -10.21 21.35
C LYS A 195 -11.36 -9.82 21.58
N GLN A 196 -10.53 -9.77 20.52
CA GLN A 196 -9.14 -9.31 20.53
C GLN A 196 -8.99 -7.84 20.09
N CYS A 197 -9.99 -7.25 19.41
CA CYS A 197 -10.13 -5.81 19.31
C CYS A 197 -10.68 -5.33 20.65
N VAL A 198 -9.86 -5.36 21.70
CA VAL A 198 -10.26 -4.74 22.96
C VAL A 198 -10.31 -3.25 22.67
N ASP A 199 -11.52 -2.70 22.59
CA ASP A 199 -11.72 -1.29 22.82
C ASP A 199 -11.26 -1.05 24.27
N ASP A 200 -9.98 -0.73 24.43
CA ASP A 200 -9.62 0.08 25.58
C ASP A 200 -10.37 1.41 25.43
N GLU A 201 -10.69 2.07 26.53
CA GLU A 201 -11.47 3.34 26.56
C GLU A 201 -10.86 4.47 25.69
N ASN A 202 -9.75 4.21 24.98
CA ASN A 202 -8.99 5.09 24.11
C ASN A 202 -8.77 4.63 22.64
N GLY A 203 -9.52 3.64 22.10
CA GLY A 203 -9.66 3.47 20.64
C GLY A 203 -8.58 2.65 19.91
N SER A 204 -8.46 1.36 20.26
CA SER A 204 -7.49 0.42 19.65
C SER A 204 -7.54 0.33 18.11
N CYS A 205 -8.72 0.51 17.49
CA CYS A 205 -8.87 0.40 16.04
C CYS A 205 -8.20 1.53 15.27
N GLU A 206 -8.00 2.71 15.87
CA GLU A 206 -7.44 3.90 15.21
C GLU A 206 -5.90 3.91 15.20
N ARG A 207 -5.31 3.18 16.15
CA ARG A 207 -3.86 2.98 16.29
C ARG A 207 -3.30 1.95 15.32
N GLU A 208 -4.16 1.11 14.75
CA GLU A 208 -3.73 -0.01 13.91
C GLU A 208 -3.63 0.36 12.43
N TRP A 209 -2.51 0.02 11.83
CA TRP A 209 -2.23 0.27 10.44
C TRP A 209 -1.98 -1.04 9.72
N ARG A 210 -2.50 -1.20 8.51
CA ARG A 210 -2.23 -2.38 7.70
C ARG A 210 -0.82 -2.31 7.14
N MET A 211 -0.01 -3.31 7.42
CA MET A 211 1.34 -3.45 6.86
C MET A 211 1.25 -3.74 5.35
N SER A 212 2.22 -3.23 4.59
CA SER A 212 2.35 -3.42 3.16
C SER A 212 3.81 -3.72 2.80
N PHE A 213 4.02 -4.78 2.02
CA PHE A 213 5.33 -5.28 1.60
C PHE A 213 5.49 -5.26 0.09
N TYR A 214 4.84 -4.30 -0.59
CA TYR A 214 4.82 -4.21 -2.05
C TYR A 214 6.22 -4.28 -2.68
N GLU A 215 7.21 -3.58 -2.13
CA GLU A 215 8.56 -3.57 -2.70
C GLU A 215 9.22 -4.96 -2.64
N TYR A 216 8.97 -5.70 -1.55
CA TYR A 216 9.40 -7.10 -1.42
C TYR A 216 8.69 -7.98 -2.46
N GLU A 217 7.38 -7.87 -2.58
CA GLU A 217 6.59 -8.64 -3.55
C GLU A 217 7.04 -8.38 -4.99
N LYS A 218 7.25 -7.11 -5.34
CA LYS A 218 7.73 -6.67 -6.65
C LYS A 218 9.12 -7.24 -6.95
N SER A 219 10.01 -7.17 -5.97
CA SER A 219 11.38 -7.68 -6.11
C SER A 219 11.41 -9.20 -6.27
N LEU A 220 10.58 -9.92 -5.52
CA LEU A 220 10.42 -11.37 -5.64
C LEU A 220 9.90 -11.79 -7.02
N MET A 221 8.98 -11.01 -7.59
CA MET A 221 8.40 -11.29 -8.91
C MET A 221 9.26 -10.80 -10.09
N ASN A 222 10.40 -10.17 -9.83
CA ASN A 222 11.22 -9.58 -10.87
C ASN A 222 11.93 -10.65 -11.72
N GLY A 223 11.86 -10.52 -13.05
CA GLY A 223 12.45 -11.48 -13.98
C GLY A 223 11.81 -12.87 -13.99
N LEU A 224 10.57 -13.01 -13.51
CA LEU A 224 9.79 -14.25 -13.56
C LEU A 224 8.76 -14.19 -14.72
N ASP A 225 9.25 -14.26 -15.95
CA ASP A 225 8.46 -13.96 -17.15
C ASP A 225 7.34 -14.97 -17.43
N GLY A 226 7.46 -16.22 -16.96
CA GLY A 226 6.40 -17.22 -17.03
C GLY A 226 5.23 -16.95 -16.08
N MET A 227 5.47 -16.21 -15.00
CA MET A 227 4.53 -16.02 -13.91
C MET A 227 3.45 -14.98 -14.21
N LYS A 228 3.84 -13.82 -14.75
CA LYS A 228 2.92 -12.70 -15.01
C LYS A 228 1.79 -13.05 -15.99
N PRO A 229 2.06 -13.74 -17.12
CA PRO A 229 1.00 -14.22 -18.01
C PRO A 229 0.03 -15.18 -17.30
N THR A 230 0.54 -16.09 -16.46
CA THR A 230 -0.30 -17.05 -15.73
C THR A 230 -1.22 -16.36 -14.73
N ILE A 231 -0.70 -15.39 -13.97
CA ILE A 231 -1.52 -14.56 -13.06
C ILE A 231 -2.62 -13.84 -13.85
N LYS A 232 -2.31 -13.27 -15.02
CA LYS A 232 -3.33 -12.62 -15.86
C LYS A 232 -4.43 -13.57 -16.28
N LEU A 233 -4.07 -14.76 -16.77
CA LEU A 233 -5.05 -15.76 -17.20
C LEU A 233 -5.97 -16.15 -16.05
N LEU A 234 -5.43 -16.38 -14.85
CA LEU A 234 -6.23 -16.72 -13.67
C LEU A 234 -7.14 -15.57 -13.23
N LYS A 235 -6.68 -14.32 -13.33
CA LYS A 235 -7.54 -13.15 -13.10
C LYS A 235 -8.68 -13.07 -14.12
N VAL A 236 -8.38 -13.25 -15.41
CA VAL A 236 -9.41 -13.29 -16.48
C VAL A 236 -10.45 -14.36 -16.18
N ILE A 237 -10.02 -15.57 -15.83
CA ILE A 237 -10.91 -16.70 -15.54
C ILE A 237 -11.79 -16.39 -14.32
N ARG A 238 -11.19 -15.92 -13.22
CA ARG A 238 -11.92 -15.49 -12.02
C ARG A 238 -13.00 -14.46 -12.38
N ASP A 239 -12.64 -13.43 -13.13
CA ASP A 239 -13.55 -12.34 -13.50
C ASP A 239 -14.68 -12.84 -14.41
N ARG A 240 -14.37 -13.70 -15.39
CA ARG A 240 -15.34 -14.33 -16.28
C ARG A 240 -16.32 -15.26 -15.56
N TRP A 241 -15.87 -15.90 -14.48
CA TRP A 241 -16.72 -16.74 -13.62
C TRP A 241 -17.44 -15.97 -12.51
N GLY A 242 -17.33 -14.63 -12.48
CA GLY A 242 -18.03 -13.80 -11.50
C GLY A 242 -17.51 -13.95 -10.06
N ARG A 243 -16.32 -14.52 -9.84
CA ARG A 243 -15.74 -14.77 -8.51
C ARG A 243 -14.99 -13.55 -7.97
N THR A 244 -15.64 -12.40 -7.95
CA THR A 244 -15.04 -11.12 -7.53
C THR A 244 -14.77 -11.03 -6.03
N ASN A 245 -15.32 -11.96 -5.23
CA ASN A 245 -14.99 -12.14 -3.81
C ASN A 245 -13.54 -12.62 -3.59
N VAL A 246 -12.91 -13.24 -4.59
CA VAL A 246 -11.50 -13.60 -4.56
C VAL A 246 -10.67 -12.40 -5.03
N SER A 247 -10.11 -11.67 -4.07
CA SER A 247 -9.25 -10.52 -4.37
C SER A 247 -8.07 -10.92 -5.26
N SER A 248 -7.67 -10.02 -6.16
CA SER A 248 -6.45 -10.20 -6.99
C SER A 248 -5.21 -10.42 -6.13
N TYR A 249 -5.21 -9.90 -4.90
CA TYR A 249 -4.12 -10.10 -3.95
C TYR A 249 -4.05 -11.54 -3.45
N TYR A 250 -5.17 -12.28 -3.32
CA TYR A 250 -5.13 -13.70 -2.95
C TYR A 250 -4.46 -14.54 -4.02
N ILE A 251 -4.76 -14.25 -5.30
CA ILE A 251 -4.08 -14.87 -6.43
C ILE A 251 -2.57 -14.57 -6.35
N LYS A 252 -2.19 -13.30 -6.16
CA LYS A 252 -0.77 -12.91 -6.03
C LYS A 252 -0.09 -13.67 -4.88
N THR A 253 -0.76 -13.80 -3.72
CA THR A 253 -0.23 -14.53 -2.57
C THR A 253 0.07 -15.98 -2.91
N VAL A 254 -0.85 -16.75 -3.49
CA VAL A 254 -0.61 -18.16 -3.89
C VAL A 254 0.66 -18.27 -4.74
N PHE A 255 0.83 -17.34 -5.67
CA PHE A 255 2.00 -17.28 -6.52
C PHE A 255 3.31 -16.94 -5.78
N LEU A 256 3.26 -16.08 -4.76
CA LEU A 256 4.42 -15.82 -3.89
C LEU A 256 4.80 -17.07 -3.07
N TRP A 257 3.81 -17.87 -2.62
CA TRP A 257 4.06 -19.17 -1.98
C TRP A 257 4.74 -20.15 -2.94
N GLU A 258 4.28 -20.24 -4.18
CA GLU A 258 4.89 -21.13 -5.17
C GLU A 258 6.32 -20.71 -5.56
N ILE A 259 6.65 -19.41 -5.54
CA ILE A 259 8.05 -18.95 -5.69
C ILE A 259 8.88 -19.52 -4.55
N TYR A 260 8.39 -19.42 -3.32
CA TYR A 260 9.09 -19.93 -2.14
C TYR A 260 9.30 -21.44 -2.23
N GLU A 261 8.32 -22.22 -2.70
CA GLU A 261 8.42 -23.68 -2.78
C GLU A 261 9.23 -24.20 -3.97
N LYS A 262 9.08 -23.61 -5.17
CA LYS A 262 9.72 -24.12 -6.40
C LYS A 262 11.02 -23.41 -6.77
N GLY A 263 11.25 -22.22 -6.21
CA GLY A 263 12.36 -21.35 -6.57
C GLY A 263 12.23 -20.68 -7.95
N ASN A 264 13.08 -19.69 -8.19
CA ASN A 264 12.98 -18.82 -9.38
C ASN A 264 13.22 -19.55 -10.70
N GLU A 265 14.05 -20.59 -10.73
CA GLU A 265 14.38 -21.30 -11.98
C GLU A 265 13.17 -21.96 -12.62
N PHE A 266 12.26 -22.51 -11.80
CA PHE A 266 11.02 -23.13 -12.26
C PHE A 266 10.20 -22.14 -13.11
N TRP A 267 10.03 -20.92 -12.59
CA TRP A 267 9.25 -19.84 -13.22
C TRP A 267 9.93 -19.21 -14.43
N ARG A 268 11.24 -19.38 -14.58
CA ARG A 268 12.03 -18.87 -15.73
C ARG A 268 12.14 -19.87 -16.87
N LYS A 269 12.31 -21.16 -16.56
CA LYS A 269 12.66 -22.19 -17.57
C LYS A 269 11.46 -22.95 -18.14
N LYS A 270 10.34 -23.02 -17.40
CA LYS A 270 9.16 -23.80 -17.83
C LYS A 270 8.32 -23.03 -18.85
N ASP A 271 7.68 -23.77 -19.75
CA ASP A 271 6.74 -23.23 -20.73
C ASP A 271 5.48 -22.66 -20.04
N ARG A 272 4.89 -21.62 -20.64
CA ARG A 272 3.74 -20.91 -20.09
C ARG A 272 2.49 -21.79 -20.01
N GLY A 273 2.26 -22.65 -20.99
CA GLY A 273 1.14 -23.59 -21.00
C GLY A 273 1.24 -24.59 -19.85
N TYR A 274 2.44 -25.13 -19.64
CA TYR A 274 2.72 -26.01 -18.49
C TYR A 274 2.49 -25.29 -17.16
N LEU A 275 3.04 -24.09 -16.98
CA LEU A 275 2.87 -23.30 -15.76
C LEU A 275 1.40 -23.00 -15.46
N PHE A 276 0.62 -22.70 -16.49
CA PHE A 276 -0.82 -22.46 -16.33
C PHE A 276 -1.56 -23.72 -15.85
N ILE A 277 -1.35 -24.86 -16.51
CA ILE A 277 -1.99 -26.11 -16.11
C ILE A 277 -1.56 -26.51 -14.68
N TYR A 278 -0.27 -26.45 -14.38
CA TYR A 278 0.28 -26.77 -13.06
C TYR A 278 -0.40 -25.95 -11.94
N VAL A 279 -0.43 -24.61 -12.07
CA VAL A 279 -1.05 -23.76 -11.04
C VAL A 279 -2.56 -24.03 -10.95
N SER A 280 -3.22 -24.28 -12.09
CA SER A 280 -4.66 -24.56 -12.13
C SER A 280 -5.05 -25.91 -11.53
N SER A 281 -4.20 -26.94 -11.64
CA SER A 281 -4.49 -28.28 -11.10
C SER A 281 -4.09 -28.43 -9.64
N ASP A 282 -2.92 -27.89 -9.26
CA ASP A 282 -2.26 -28.25 -8.01
C ASP A 282 -2.41 -27.15 -6.94
N SER A 283 -2.32 -25.88 -7.34
CA SER A 283 -2.28 -24.74 -6.40
C SER A 283 -3.64 -24.03 -6.24
N PHE A 284 -4.48 -24.02 -7.28
CA PHE A 284 -5.75 -23.29 -7.29
C PHE A 284 -6.96 -24.09 -6.83
N SER A 285 -6.85 -25.40 -6.69
CA SER A 285 -7.87 -26.25 -6.05
C SER A 285 -8.15 -25.82 -4.61
N LEU A 286 -7.22 -25.12 -3.95
CA LEU A 286 -7.33 -24.60 -2.59
C LEU A 286 -8.14 -23.30 -2.45
N LEU A 287 -8.46 -22.63 -3.56
CA LEU A 287 -9.23 -21.37 -3.56
C LEU A 287 -10.73 -21.60 -3.86
N TYR A 288 -11.15 -22.85 -4.07
CA TYR A 288 -12.47 -23.29 -4.52
C TYR A 288 -13.06 -24.30 -3.54
#